data_AF-A0A6G7ZSG6-F1
#
_entry.id   AF-A0A6G7ZSG6-F1
#
_cell.length_a   1.000
_cell.length_b   1.000
_cell.length_c   1.000
_cell.angle_alpha   90.00
_cell.angle_beta   90.00
_cell.angle_gamma   90.00
#
_symmetry.space_group_name_H-M   'P 1'
#
loop_
_entity.id
_entity.type
_entity.pdbx_description
1 polymer ?
#
loop_
_entity_poly.entity_id
_entity_poly.type
_entity_poly.pdbx_seq_one_letter_code
_entity_poly.pdbx_strand_id
1 'polypeptide(L)'
;MASDDSLGRKCAQALKGVLGLHHVEHQSRRFRGTTSLYFFTTPPAEAEVRGENRPVLPLPDGNRWLHIAIDLHFIADKYWRVNHISIGLLQGDPSTPQKEHVLRAEWQIHEAETDSGHAQPHWHVLSAAGVAELPMFDEVVEAIPGFEEFLADARPKPAGNGTFGHFHYAMVTDWHRIPSTGPYQVLADEAAVVAWLEGCVRYIRHQLDHVDRKAGK
;
A
#
# COMPACT_ATOMS: atom_id res chain seq x y z
N MET A 1 12.19 23.38 7.21
CA MET A 1 11.90 23.35 5.76
C MET A 1 12.23 21.96 5.27
N ALA A 2 11.31 21.30 4.58
CA ALA A 2 11.62 20.09 3.86
C ALA A 2 12.53 20.48 2.69
N SER A 3 13.77 20.02 2.67
CA SER A 3 14.44 19.84 1.38
C SER A 3 13.89 18.55 0.80
N ASP A 4 13.74 18.45 -0.53
CA ASP A 4 13.30 17.22 -1.21
C ASP A 4 14.02 15.98 -0.64
N ASP A 5 15.30 16.14 -0.34
CA ASP A 5 16.17 15.10 0.18
C ASP A 5 15.97 14.76 1.68
N SER A 6 15.40 15.66 2.48
CA SER A 6 15.09 15.42 3.90
C SER A 6 14.01 14.36 4.07
N LEU A 7 12.88 14.51 3.39
CA LEU A 7 11.79 13.54 3.48
C LEU A 7 12.23 12.15 3.02
N GLY A 8 12.89 12.06 1.86
CA GLY A 8 13.40 10.81 1.32
C GLY A 8 14.28 10.05 2.33
N ARG A 9 15.25 10.72 2.96
CA ARG A 9 16.10 10.10 3.99
C ARG A 9 15.33 9.65 5.23
N LYS A 10 14.38 10.46 5.71
CA LYS A 10 13.58 10.10 6.90
C LYS A 10 12.70 8.88 6.62
N CYS A 11 12.04 8.85 5.47
CA CYS A 11 11.27 7.69 5.02
C CYS A 11 12.17 6.47 4.85
N ALA A 12 13.33 6.59 4.22
CA ALA A 12 14.28 5.49 4.06
C ALA A 12 14.73 4.93 5.42
N GLN A 13 15.04 5.79 6.39
CA GLN A 13 15.42 5.39 7.74
C GLN A 13 14.27 4.68 8.50
N ALA A 14 13.04 5.18 8.37
CA ALA A 14 11.87 4.53 8.96
C ALA A 14 11.60 3.15 8.33
N LEU A 15 11.66 3.07 6.99
CA LEU A 15 11.51 1.84 6.21
C LEU A 15 12.59 0.81 6.58
N LYS A 16 13.85 1.25 6.72
CA LYS A 16 14.95 0.42 7.20
C LYS A 16 14.62 -0.24 8.54
N GLY A 17 14.16 0.56 9.51
CA GLY A 17 13.83 0.08 10.86
C GLY A 17 12.63 -0.89 10.86
N VAL A 18 11.55 -0.53 10.17
CA VAL A 18 10.33 -1.35 10.16
C VAL A 18 10.46 -2.62 9.32
N LEU A 19 11.31 -2.65 8.30
CA LEU A 19 11.56 -3.85 7.51
C LEU A 19 12.73 -4.69 8.02
N GLY A 20 13.50 -4.19 8.99
CA GLY A 20 14.69 -4.88 9.50
C GLY A 20 15.80 -4.98 8.46
N LEU A 21 15.83 -4.06 7.49
CA LEU A 21 16.82 -4.04 6.42
C LEU A 21 18.13 -3.42 6.91
N HIS A 22 19.27 -3.86 6.35
CA HIS A 22 20.57 -3.26 6.68
C HIS A 22 20.73 -1.86 6.09
N HIS A 23 20.15 -1.65 4.91
CA HIS A 23 20.29 -0.44 4.12
C HIS A 23 19.02 -0.19 3.34
N VAL A 24 18.62 1.08 3.22
CA VAL A 24 17.52 1.55 2.36
C VAL A 24 17.94 2.90 1.81
N GLU A 25 17.84 3.06 0.50
CA GLU A 25 18.05 4.32 -0.20
C GLU A 25 16.74 4.84 -0.77
N HIS A 26 16.67 6.16 -0.99
CA HIS A 26 15.62 6.77 -1.79
C HIS A 26 16.19 7.23 -3.13
N GLN A 27 15.38 7.07 -4.18
CA GLN A 27 15.59 7.70 -5.49
C GLN A 27 14.52 8.76 -5.66
N SER A 28 14.90 9.97 -6.06
CA SER A 28 13.94 11.02 -6.38
C SER A 28 13.95 11.37 -7.86
N ARG A 29 12.78 11.64 -8.43
CA ARG A 29 12.59 12.14 -9.79
C ARG A 29 11.76 13.41 -9.75
N ARG A 30 12.33 14.52 -10.21
CA ARG A 30 11.62 15.79 -10.30
C ARG A 30 11.03 15.98 -11.70
N PHE A 31 9.73 16.24 -11.77
CA PHE A 31 9.03 16.55 -13.00
C PHE A 31 8.92 18.07 -13.15
N ARG A 32 8.87 18.56 -14.40
CA ARG A 32 8.82 20.01 -14.68
C ARG A 32 7.63 20.66 -13.96
N GLY A 33 7.91 21.65 -13.12
CA GLY A 33 6.92 22.52 -12.49
C GLY A 33 6.95 22.44 -10.97
N THR A 34 6.48 21.35 -10.40
CA THR A 34 6.13 21.35 -8.97
C THR A 34 6.09 19.95 -8.35
N THR A 35 6.43 18.87 -9.06
CA THR A 35 6.27 17.51 -8.51
C THR A 35 7.60 16.79 -8.34
N SER A 36 7.80 16.18 -7.18
CA SER A 36 8.89 15.24 -6.89
C SER A 36 8.32 13.88 -6.52
N LEU A 37 8.73 12.84 -7.25
CA LEU A 37 8.44 11.44 -6.93
C LEU A 37 9.59 10.82 -6.15
N TYR A 38 9.29 10.07 -5.10
CA TYR A 38 10.26 9.31 -4.31
C TYR A 38 9.97 7.82 -4.43
N PHE A 39 11.01 7.04 -4.64
CA PHE A 39 11.00 5.58 -4.63
C PHE A 39 12.03 5.08 -3.63
N PHE A 40 11.84 3.87 -3.09
CA PHE A 40 12.71 3.30 -2.07
C PHE A 40 13.22 1.93 -2.47
N THR A 41 14.49 1.65 -2.21
CA THR A 41 15.11 0.38 -2.60
C THR A 41 16.25 0.00 -1.67
N THR A 42 16.59 -1.28 -1.69
CA THR A 42 17.89 -1.80 -1.26
C THR A 42 18.68 -2.12 -2.53
N PRO A 43 19.57 -1.24 -3.02
CA PRO A 43 20.24 -1.48 -4.29
C PRO A 43 20.94 -2.86 -4.32
N PRO A 44 20.84 -3.62 -5.42
CA PRO A 44 20.22 -3.30 -6.71
C PRO A 44 18.77 -3.81 -6.87
N ALA A 45 17.98 -3.92 -5.81
CA ALA A 45 16.67 -4.57 -5.86
C ALA A 45 15.66 -3.79 -6.73
N GLU A 46 15.31 -4.39 -7.86
CA GLU A 46 14.28 -3.94 -8.80
C GLU A 46 13.31 -5.08 -9.12
N ALA A 47 12.08 -4.72 -9.47
CA ALA A 47 11.07 -5.62 -9.99
C ALA A 47 10.35 -4.99 -11.18
N GLU A 48 9.93 -5.81 -12.14
CA GLU A 48 9.08 -5.34 -13.23
C GLU A 48 7.67 -5.07 -12.69
N VAL A 49 7.26 -3.81 -12.73
CA VAL A 49 5.96 -3.30 -12.30
C VAL A 49 5.35 -2.55 -13.48
N ARG A 50 4.30 -3.13 -14.07
CA ARG A 50 3.60 -2.59 -15.27
C ARG A 50 4.53 -2.36 -16.47
N GLY A 51 5.43 -3.31 -16.74
CA GLY A 51 6.37 -3.23 -17.87
C GLY A 51 7.56 -2.30 -17.67
N GLU A 52 7.74 -1.75 -16.47
CA GLU A 52 8.90 -0.94 -16.11
C GLU A 52 9.62 -1.55 -14.91
N ASN A 53 10.95 -1.57 -14.93
CA ASN A 53 11.73 -1.91 -13.74
C ASN A 53 11.61 -0.78 -12.73
N ARG A 54 11.11 -1.11 -11.53
CA ARG A 54 10.90 -0.17 -10.43
C ARG A 54 11.75 -0.57 -9.22
N PRO A 55 12.24 0.41 -8.44
CA PRO A 55 12.95 0.13 -7.19
C PRO A 55 12.01 -0.53 -6.18
N VAL A 56 12.47 -1.59 -5.51
CA VAL A 56 11.68 -2.32 -4.51
C VAL A 56 12.47 -2.63 -3.24
N LEU A 57 11.73 -2.92 -2.17
CA LEU A 57 12.27 -3.35 -0.88
C LEU A 57 11.92 -4.82 -0.65
N PRO A 58 12.88 -5.73 -0.48
CA PRO A 58 12.59 -7.11 -0.17
C PRO A 58 12.00 -7.25 1.23
N LEU A 59 11.09 -8.20 1.40
CA LEU A 59 10.64 -8.66 2.71
C LEU A 59 11.51 -9.83 3.20
N PRO A 60 11.57 -10.09 4.52
CA PRO A 60 12.45 -11.11 5.09
C PRO A 60 12.20 -12.55 4.63
N ASP A 61 11.05 -12.82 4.03
CA ASP A 61 10.65 -14.15 3.57
C ASP A 61 11.26 -14.56 2.23
N GLY A 62 11.91 -13.62 1.53
CA GLY A 62 12.60 -13.85 0.25
C GLY A 62 11.71 -13.98 -0.98
N ASN A 63 10.38 -13.96 -0.82
CA ASN A 63 9.42 -14.18 -1.93
C ASN A 63 8.45 -13.00 -2.12
N ARG A 64 8.54 -11.97 -1.27
CA ARG A 64 7.71 -10.76 -1.35
C ARG A 64 8.56 -9.50 -1.34
N TRP A 65 8.04 -8.47 -1.99
CA TRP A 65 8.68 -7.15 -2.06
C TRP A 65 7.64 -6.04 -1.90
N LEU A 66 8.08 -4.87 -1.47
CA LEU A 66 7.28 -3.64 -1.45
C LEU A 66 7.79 -2.67 -2.52
N HIS A 67 6.90 -2.24 -3.41
CA HIS A 67 7.11 -1.07 -4.26
C HIS A 67 6.46 0.13 -3.58
N ILE A 68 7.28 1.11 -3.17
CA ILE A 68 6.80 2.29 -2.44
C ILE A 68 7.09 3.54 -3.28
N ALA A 69 6.04 4.32 -3.53
CA ALA A 69 6.12 5.59 -4.26
C ALA A 69 5.44 6.71 -3.46
N ILE A 70 6.07 7.89 -3.39
CA ILE A 70 5.48 9.11 -2.81
C ILE A 70 5.52 10.22 -3.87
N ASP A 71 4.37 10.82 -4.13
CA ASP A 71 4.20 12.01 -4.96
C ASP A 71 4.02 13.25 -4.08
N LEU A 72 5.03 14.11 -4.09
CA LEU A 72 4.99 15.43 -3.46
C LEU A 72 4.77 16.52 -4.51
N HIS A 73 3.83 17.42 -4.23
CA HIS A 73 3.57 18.61 -5.00
C HIS A 73 3.95 19.87 -4.22
N PHE A 74 4.85 20.66 -4.78
CA PHE A 74 5.34 21.93 -4.27
C PHE A 74 4.43 23.07 -4.75
N ILE A 75 3.82 23.77 -3.81
CA ILE A 75 3.01 24.95 -4.03
C ILE A 75 3.88 26.16 -3.67
N ALA A 76 4.50 26.76 -4.69
CA ALA A 76 5.56 27.76 -4.52
C ALA A 76 6.77 27.25 -3.70
N ASP A 77 7.74 28.13 -3.39
CA ASP A 77 9.02 27.72 -2.80
C ASP A 77 8.94 27.31 -1.30
N LYS A 78 7.76 27.39 -0.67
CA LYS A 78 7.62 27.23 0.79
C LYS A 78 6.56 26.23 1.24
N TYR A 79 5.68 25.80 0.36
CA TYR A 79 4.60 24.89 0.70
C TYR A 79 4.69 23.64 -0.17
N TRP A 80 4.38 22.50 0.42
CA TRP A 80 4.21 21.26 -0.31
C TRP A 80 3.02 20.52 0.26
N ARG A 81 2.45 19.64 -0.56
CA ARG A 81 1.46 18.67 -0.15
C ARG A 81 1.82 17.30 -0.70
N VAL A 82 1.37 16.26 -0.03
CA VAL A 82 1.34 14.91 -0.61
C VAL A 82 0.17 14.86 -1.58
N ASN A 83 0.40 14.48 -2.84
CA ASN A 83 -0.70 14.14 -3.75
C ASN A 83 -1.07 12.67 -3.60
N HIS A 84 -0.06 11.81 -3.47
CA HIS A 84 -0.25 10.36 -3.45
C HIS A 84 0.89 9.65 -2.70
N ILE A 85 0.57 8.61 -1.94
CA ILE A 85 1.49 7.59 -1.46
C ILE A 85 0.93 6.24 -1.88
N SER A 86 1.77 5.40 -2.48
CA SER A 86 1.42 4.06 -2.94
C SER A 86 2.38 3.03 -2.37
N ILE A 87 1.84 1.98 -1.75
CA ILE A 87 2.60 0.83 -1.22
C ILE A 87 2.03 -0.42 -1.86
N GLY A 88 2.69 -0.91 -2.91
CA GLY A 88 2.34 -2.15 -3.59
C GLY A 88 3.07 -3.35 -2.99
N LEU A 89 2.32 -4.39 -2.61
CA LEU A 89 2.88 -5.70 -2.27
C LEU A 89 3.03 -6.52 -3.55
N LEU A 90 4.25 -6.99 -3.77
CA LEU A 90 4.63 -7.83 -4.88
C LEU A 90 4.99 -9.22 -4.38
N GLN A 91 4.69 -10.24 -5.17
CA GLN A 91 5.06 -11.64 -4.88
C GLN A 91 5.59 -12.33 -6.15
N GLY A 92 6.52 -13.26 -5.98
CA GLY A 92 7.06 -14.02 -7.11
C GLY A 92 8.34 -14.77 -6.76
N ASP A 93 8.89 -15.49 -7.73
CA ASP A 93 10.16 -16.19 -7.60
C ASP A 93 11.30 -15.16 -7.47
N PRO A 94 12.19 -15.24 -6.47
CA PRO A 94 13.30 -14.30 -6.32
C PRO A 94 14.27 -14.26 -7.51
N SER A 95 14.34 -15.32 -8.31
CA SER A 95 15.20 -15.41 -9.49
C SER A 95 14.65 -14.71 -10.74
N THR A 96 13.36 -14.34 -10.76
CA THR A 96 12.73 -13.68 -11.91
C THR A 96 12.49 -12.19 -11.65
N PRO A 97 12.70 -11.28 -12.61
CA PRO A 97 12.38 -9.87 -12.41
C PRO A 97 10.88 -9.58 -12.38
N GLN A 98 10.06 -10.41 -13.05
CA GLN A 98 8.61 -10.29 -13.05
C GLN A 98 8.02 -10.68 -11.70
N LYS A 99 7.28 -9.76 -11.09
CA LYS A 99 6.53 -9.98 -9.86
C LYS A 99 5.05 -9.70 -10.08
N GLU A 100 4.21 -10.45 -9.40
CA GLU A 100 2.77 -10.25 -9.39
C GLU A 100 2.39 -9.20 -8.34
N HIS A 101 1.54 -8.25 -8.71
CA HIS A 101 0.93 -7.31 -7.76
C HIS A 101 -0.21 -8.00 -7.02
N VAL A 102 -0.05 -8.17 -5.71
CA VAL A 102 -1.06 -8.80 -4.86
C VAL A 102 -2.06 -7.77 -4.37
N LEU A 103 -1.55 -6.74 -3.71
CA LEU A 103 -2.37 -5.70 -3.10
C LEU A 103 -1.63 -4.38 -3.12
N ARG A 104 -2.34 -3.29 -2.89
CA ARG A 104 -1.77 -1.95 -2.85
C ARG A 104 -2.53 -1.09 -1.83
N ALA A 105 -1.81 -0.52 -0.88
CA ALA A 105 -2.33 0.51 0.00
C ALA A 105 -2.03 1.88 -0.62
N GLU A 106 -3.04 2.74 -0.72
CA GLU A 106 -2.86 4.10 -1.25
C GLU A 106 -3.42 5.14 -0.28
N TRP A 107 -2.72 6.26 -0.18
CA TRP A 107 -3.23 7.52 0.35
C TRP A 107 -3.20 8.51 -0.80
N GLN A 108 -4.35 8.98 -1.27
CA GLN A 108 -4.44 9.82 -2.47
C GLN A 108 -5.44 10.95 -2.25
N ILE A 109 -5.06 12.18 -2.61
CA ILE A 109 -5.98 13.30 -2.76
C ILE A 109 -6.67 13.19 -4.12
N HIS A 110 -7.98 13.41 -4.16
CA HIS A 110 -8.72 13.38 -5.41
C HIS A 110 -8.24 14.48 -6.38
N GLU A 111 -8.13 14.19 -7.68
CA GLU A 111 -7.53 15.10 -8.67
C GLU A 111 -8.24 16.46 -8.75
N ALA A 112 -9.55 16.49 -8.52
CA ALA A 112 -10.36 17.70 -8.50
C ALA A 112 -10.24 18.53 -7.19
N GLU A 113 -9.56 18.02 -6.16
CA GLU A 113 -9.36 18.75 -4.90
C GLU A 113 -8.10 19.62 -4.96
N THR A 114 -8.29 20.93 -4.76
CA THR A 114 -7.21 21.90 -4.86
C THR A 114 -6.60 22.27 -3.50
N ASP A 115 -7.32 22.18 -2.38
CA ASP A 115 -6.85 22.72 -1.09
C ASP A 115 -7.29 21.99 0.18
N SER A 116 -8.25 21.05 0.11
CA SER A 116 -8.84 20.44 1.32
C SER A 116 -7.97 19.36 1.97
N GLY A 117 -7.06 18.74 1.21
CA GLY A 117 -6.25 17.63 1.70
C GLY A 117 -7.07 16.40 2.09
N HIS A 118 -8.28 16.22 1.51
CA HIS A 118 -9.14 15.10 1.85
C HIS A 118 -8.72 13.83 1.13
N ALA A 119 -7.58 13.28 1.53
CA ALA A 119 -7.18 11.99 1.02
C ALA A 119 -8.02 10.87 1.65
N GLN A 120 -8.35 9.89 0.82
CA GLN A 120 -9.03 8.67 1.25
C GLN A 120 -8.03 7.52 1.23
N PRO A 121 -7.57 7.03 2.39
CA PRO A 121 -6.73 5.85 2.43
C PRO A 121 -7.55 4.62 2.02
N HIS A 122 -7.17 3.94 0.93
CA HIS A 122 -7.91 2.80 0.39
C HIS A 122 -7.03 1.67 -0.16
N TRP A 123 -7.48 0.42 0.00
CA TRP A 123 -6.77 -0.76 -0.48
C TRP A 123 -7.27 -1.16 -1.87
N HIS A 124 -6.36 -1.53 -2.76
CA HIS A 124 -6.65 -2.24 -3.99
C HIS A 124 -6.21 -3.69 -3.81
N VAL A 125 -7.13 -4.64 -3.94
CA VAL A 125 -6.80 -6.07 -3.99
C VAL A 125 -6.69 -6.43 -5.47
N LEU A 126 -5.48 -6.69 -5.93
CA LEU A 126 -5.14 -6.79 -7.36
C LEU A 126 -5.01 -8.24 -7.81
N SER A 127 -4.55 -9.13 -6.92
CA SER A 127 -4.66 -10.55 -7.14
C SER A 127 -5.40 -11.21 -5.99
N ALA A 128 -6.65 -11.52 -6.26
CA ALA A 128 -7.24 -12.69 -5.64
C ALA A 128 -6.80 -13.87 -6.52
N ALA A 129 -5.64 -14.46 -6.19
CA ALA A 129 -5.19 -15.68 -6.84
C ALA A 129 -6.37 -16.68 -6.90
N GLY A 130 -6.81 -17.00 -8.11
CA GLY A 130 -7.88 -17.97 -8.34
C GLY A 130 -9.32 -17.45 -8.33
N VAL A 131 -9.57 -16.14 -8.46
CA VAL A 131 -10.90 -15.69 -8.87
C VAL A 131 -11.05 -15.96 -10.36
N ALA A 132 -11.52 -17.16 -10.69
CA ALA A 132 -12.28 -17.37 -11.92
C ALA A 132 -13.31 -16.24 -12.02
N GLU A 133 -13.58 -15.75 -13.23
CA GLU A 133 -14.60 -14.72 -13.49
C GLU A 133 -15.74 -14.85 -12.48
N LEU A 134 -15.86 -13.88 -11.56
CA LEU A 134 -16.97 -13.94 -10.62
C LEU A 134 -18.22 -13.84 -11.48
N PRO A 135 -19.15 -14.81 -11.39
CA PRO A 135 -20.45 -14.67 -12.05
C PRO A 135 -21.03 -13.31 -11.67
N MET A 136 -21.70 -12.67 -12.63
CA MET A 136 -22.35 -11.40 -12.39
C MET A 136 -23.27 -11.54 -11.17
N PHE A 137 -23.36 -10.51 -10.33
CA PHE A 137 -24.11 -10.58 -9.07
C PHE A 137 -25.53 -11.12 -9.28
N ASP A 138 -26.18 -10.73 -10.38
CA ASP A 138 -27.52 -11.16 -10.76
C ASP A 138 -27.58 -12.66 -11.09
N GLU A 139 -26.54 -13.23 -11.69
CA GLU A 139 -26.44 -14.66 -11.99
C GLU A 139 -26.28 -15.51 -10.72
N VAL A 140 -25.64 -14.97 -9.68
CA VAL A 140 -25.49 -15.65 -8.37
C VAL A 140 -26.81 -15.64 -7.59
N VAL A 141 -27.54 -14.52 -7.66
CA VAL A 141 -28.83 -14.36 -6.97
C VAL A 141 -29.90 -15.28 -7.57
N GLU A 142 -29.94 -15.41 -8.90
CA GLU A 142 -30.92 -16.25 -9.58
C GLU A 142 -30.61 -17.76 -9.48
N ALA A 143 -29.33 -18.13 -9.37
CA ALA A 143 -28.89 -19.53 -9.38
C ALA A 143 -28.99 -20.25 -8.03
N ILE A 144 -29.25 -19.55 -6.91
CA ILE A 144 -29.27 -20.13 -5.57
C ILE A 144 -30.69 -20.02 -4.97
N PRO A 145 -31.50 -21.09 -5.04
CA PRO A 145 -32.77 -21.15 -4.31
C PRO A 145 -32.52 -20.97 -2.81
N GLY A 146 -33.18 -20.00 -2.18
CA GLY A 146 -32.97 -19.68 -0.76
C GLY A 146 -31.86 -18.66 -0.47
N PHE A 147 -31.36 -17.91 -1.47
CA PHE A 147 -30.37 -16.86 -1.26
C PHE A 147 -30.82 -15.75 -0.27
N GLU A 148 -32.11 -15.47 -0.19
CA GLU A 148 -32.68 -14.59 0.85
C GLU A 148 -32.54 -15.17 2.26
N GLU A 149 -32.62 -16.49 2.43
CA GLU A 149 -32.39 -17.19 3.71
C GLU A 149 -30.89 -17.30 4.04
N PHE A 150 -30.02 -17.38 3.02
CA PHE A 150 -28.55 -17.35 3.16
C PHE A 150 -28.02 -16.02 3.72
N LEU A 151 -28.71 -14.89 3.50
CA LEU A 151 -28.35 -13.62 4.14
C LEU A 151 -28.65 -13.62 5.65
N ALA A 152 -29.54 -14.50 6.12
CA ALA A 152 -30.01 -14.52 7.50
C ALA A 152 -29.22 -15.46 8.42
N ASP A 153 -28.48 -16.45 7.90
CA ASP A 153 -27.77 -17.42 8.74
C ASP A 153 -26.34 -17.75 8.24
N ALA A 154 -25.45 -18.05 9.19
CA ALA A 154 -23.99 -17.91 9.09
C ALA A 154 -23.30 -18.51 7.84
N ARG A 155 -22.48 -17.67 7.19
CA ARG A 155 -21.69 -17.93 5.97
C ARG A 155 -20.77 -19.17 6.05
N PRO A 156 -20.69 -20.01 5.00
CA PRO A 156 -19.52 -20.83 4.71
C PRO A 156 -18.39 -19.92 4.22
N LYS A 157 -17.18 -20.09 4.78
CA LYS A 157 -15.96 -19.45 4.24
C LYS A 157 -15.67 -20.06 2.87
N PRO A 158 -15.49 -19.27 1.79
CA PRO A 158 -14.99 -19.81 0.55
C PRO A 158 -13.62 -20.44 0.82
N ALA A 159 -13.43 -21.66 0.32
CA ALA A 159 -12.13 -22.32 0.24
C ALA A 159 -11.27 -21.60 -0.81
N GLY A 160 -10.92 -20.35 -0.54
CA GLY A 160 -9.97 -19.61 -1.33
C GLY A 160 -8.58 -20.10 -0.96
N ASN A 161 -7.93 -20.82 -1.85
CA ASN A 161 -6.48 -21.07 -1.82
C ASN A 161 -5.65 -19.78 -1.99
N GLY A 162 -6.28 -18.60 -1.94
CA GLY A 162 -5.63 -17.31 -1.95
C GLY A 162 -4.86 -17.09 -0.66
N THR A 163 -3.55 -16.85 -0.80
CA THR A 163 -2.58 -16.62 0.27
C THR A 163 -2.87 -15.41 1.16
N PHE A 164 -4.03 -14.73 1.05
CA PHE A 164 -4.37 -13.51 1.80
C PHE A 164 -5.79 -13.54 2.42
N GLY A 165 -6.47 -14.69 2.46
CA GLY A 165 -7.83 -14.82 3.04
C GLY A 165 -7.96 -14.44 4.52
N HIS A 166 -6.84 -14.21 5.21
CA HIS A 166 -6.77 -13.75 6.60
C HIS A 166 -6.16 -12.35 6.75
N PHE A 167 -5.87 -11.65 5.66
CA PHE A 167 -5.38 -10.28 5.69
C PHE A 167 -6.54 -9.34 6.02
N HIS A 168 -6.42 -8.58 7.11
CA HIS A 168 -7.37 -7.53 7.43
C HIS A 168 -6.94 -6.22 6.77
N TYR A 169 -7.87 -5.53 6.11
CA TYR A 169 -7.59 -4.31 5.33
C TYR A 169 -7.88 -3.03 6.12
N ALA A 170 -7.29 -2.87 7.30
CA ALA A 170 -7.38 -1.61 8.05
C ALA A 170 -6.28 -0.66 7.59
N MET A 171 -6.62 0.59 7.23
CA MET A 171 -5.60 1.54 6.77
C MET A 171 -5.37 2.78 7.62
N VAL A 172 -6.05 2.89 8.76
CA VAL A 172 -5.71 3.88 9.77
C VAL A 172 -6.04 3.31 11.14
N THR A 173 -5.01 2.87 11.86
CA THR A 173 -5.21 2.38 13.23
C THR A 173 -5.56 3.50 14.19
N ASP A 174 -5.27 4.77 13.88
CA ASP A 174 -5.31 5.89 14.83
C ASP A 174 -6.48 6.87 14.64
N TRP A 175 -7.52 6.54 13.86
CA TRP A 175 -8.77 7.33 13.79
C TRP A 175 -9.40 7.57 15.16
N HIS A 176 -9.12 6.69 16.12
CA HIS A 176 -9.58 6.80 17.50
C HIS A 176 -8.61 7.55 18.44
N ARG A 177 -7.37 7.80 18.01
CA ARG A 177 -6.30 8.38 18.86
C ARG A 177 -6.04 9.84 18.57
N ILE A 178 -6.25 10.26 17.33
CA ILE A 178 -6.19 11.66 16.92
C ILE A 178 -7.62 12.08 16.64
N PRO A 179 -8.20 13.03 17.39
CA PRO A 179 -9.52 13.56 17.06
C PRO A 179 -9.40 14.33 15.74
N SER A 180 -9.56 13.64 14.61
CA SER A 180 -9.84 14.29 13.34
C SER A 180 -11.30 14.72 13.36
N THR A 181 -11.58 15.95 12.97
CA THR A 181 -12.94 16.50 12.88
C THR A 181 -13.73 15.93 11.68
N GLY A 182 -13.23 14.87 11.03
CA GLY A 182 -13.81 14.25 9.84
C GLY A 182 -13.11 12.94 9.43
N PRO A 183 -13.61 12.25 8.39
CA PRO A 183 -13.10 10.94 7.93
C PRO A 183 -11.78 11.02 7.15
N TYR A 184 -11.26 12.23 6.89
CA TYR A 184 -10.05 12.46 6.12
C TYR A 184 -8.84 12.67 7.03
N GLN A 185 -7.65 12.32 6.53
CA GLN A 185 -6.38 12.61 7.18
C GLN A 185 -5.56 13.56 6.32
N VAL A 186 -4.99 14.59 6.93
CA VAL A 186 -4.06 15.52 6.28
C VAL A 186 -2.63 15.14 6.71
N LEU A 187 -1.75 14.87 5.74
CA LEU A 187 -0.32 14.69 5.99
C LEU A 187 0.39 16.05 5.88
N ALA A 188 0.29 16.83 6.95
CA ALA A 188 0.65 18.25 6.96
C ALA A 188 2.16 18.54 6.97
N ASP A 189 2.99 17.58 7.40
CA ASP A 189 4.43 17.73 7.50
C ASP A 189 5.17 16.40 7.27
N GLU A 190 6.51 16.46 7.22
CA GLU A 190 7.34 15.28 6.98
C GLU A 190 7.16 14.22 8.08
N ALA A 191 6.90 14.63 9.33
CA ALA A 191 6.73 13.70 10.43
C ALA A 191 5.43 12.90 10.28
N ALA A 192 4.35 13.55 9.85
CA ALA A 192 3.08 12.90 9.53
C ALA A 192 3.24 11.89 8.39
N VAL A 193 3.95 12.25 7.31
CA VAL A 193 4.23 11.34 6.18
C VAL A 193 5.03 10.12 6.64
N VAL A 194 6.10 10.33 7.40
CA VAL A 194 6.95 9.25 7.92
C VAL A 194 6.16 8.33 8.85
N ALA A 195 5.38 8.89 9.78
CA ALA A 195 4.56 8.12 10.71
C ALA A 195 3.49 7.29 9.99
N TRP A 196 2.81 7.88 9.00
CA TRP A 196 1.81 7.17 8.21
C TRP A 196 2.44 6.01 7.42
N LEU A 197 3.56 6.27 6.73
CA LEU A 197 4.30 5.27 5.96
C LEU A 197 4.79 4.12 6.86
N GLU A 198 5.44 4.46 7.97
CA GLU A 198 5.95 3.48 8.93
C GLU A 198 4.82 2.64 9.53
N GLY A 199 3.72 3.28 9.94
CA GLY A 199 2.54 2.62 10.49
C GLY A 199 1.91 1.65 9.49
N CYS A 200 1.73 2.09 8.24
CA CYS A 200 1.14 1.27 7.18
C CYS A 200 2.03 0.07 6.83
N VAL A 201 3.34 0.27 6.64
CA VAL A 201 4.28 -0.83 6.34
C VAL A 201 4.38 -1.81 7.51
N ARG A 202 4.39 -1.33 8.76
CA ARG A 202 4.36 -2.18 9.95
C ARG A 202 3.09 -3.03 10.00
N TYR A 203 1.95 -2.43 9.68
CA TYR A 203 0.67 -3.11 9.64
C TYR A 203 0.66 -4.20 8.58
N ILE A 204 1.10 -3.89 7.34
CA ILE A 204 1.26 -4.86 6.26
C ILE A 204 2.09 -6.04 6.75
N ARG A 205 3.27 -5.79 7.32
CA ARG A 205 4.15 -6.84 7.84
C ARG A 205 3.46 -7.73 8.88
N HIS A 206 2.80 -7.14 9.87
CA HIS A 206 2.09 -7.92 10.89
C HIS A 206 0.93 -8.76 10.32
N GLN A 207 0.22 -8.23 9.33
CA GLN A 207 -0.83 -8.99 8.65
C GLN A 207 -0.26 -10.14 7.80
N LEU A 208 0.87 -9.92 7.14
CA LEU A 208 1.61 -10.98 6.44
C LEU A 208 2.06 -12.08 7.40
N ASP A 209 2.66 -11.71 8.53
CA ASP A 209 3.06 -12.66 9.58
C ASP A 209 1.86 -13.44 10.14
N HIS A 210 0.69 -12.80 10.24
CA HIS A 210 -0.54 -13.47 10.67
C HIS A 210 -1.03 -14.48 9.63
N VAL A 211 -1.04 -14.07 8.37
CA VAL A 211 -1.42 -14.88 7.22
C VAL A 211 -0.51 -16.10 7.10
N ASP A 212 0.81 -15.93 7.18
CA ASP A 212 1.78 -17.03 7.05
C ASP A 212 1.62 -18.05 8.19
N ARG A 213 1.48 -17.57 9.44
CA ARG A 213 1.18 -18.44 10.58
C ARG A 213 -0.11 -19.24 10.41
N LYS A 214 -1.14 -18.66 9.79
CA LYS A 214 -2.40 -19.36 9.52
C LYS A 214 -2.26 -20.38 8.38
N ALA A 215 -1.37 -20.12 7.43
CA ALA A 215 -1.03 -21.03 6.35
C ALA A 215 -0.04 -22.15 6.76
N GLY A 216 0.50 -22.11 7.99
CA GLY A 216 1.48 -23.08 8.48
C GLY A 216 2.88 -22.90 7.90
N LYS A 217 3.23 -21.67 7.50
CA LYS A 217 4.55 -21.28 7.00
C LYS A 217 5.40 -20.64 8.09
#